data_AF-A0A7C1K3F0-F1
#
_entry.id   AF-A0A7C1K3F0-F1
#
_cell.length_a   1.000
_cell.length_b   1.000
_cell.length_c   1.000
_cell.angle_alpha   90.00
_cell.angle_beta   90.00
_cell.angle_gamma   90.00
#
_symmetry.space_group_name_H-M   'P 1'
#
loop_
_entity.id
_entity.type
_entity.pdbx_description
1 polymer ?
#
loop_
_entity_poly.entity_id
_entity_poly.type
_entity_poly.pdbx_seq_one_letter_code
_entity_poly.pdbx_strand_id
1 'polypeptide(L)'
;MSRPGTEIIGGARPQIGCKAAGFTLVEVLVATALTLLMMAAVVTYFGDIGGSVGDARANLEMADRLRSAATILSKDLQGITVMPLPPRRPEQSEGYLEIIEGPLGRISPQTVAVIKDTGQPDTTVGDLDDILMFTTRGRFVGRCQYSATGVIESDTAEVAWFVRGRTLYRRVLLVAPGRVPPATQAAGFYANNDISVRFDRDLKILVGNSLADLTRRECRFAHNPFQYPYDVRGWGQLGLPTLRECSSSKWIAGQVTPPEQPVWANQIDFWAAPADPNPPCVHPWANVDRETGTMAAYMDGTRYTDDVILTHVIGFDVRVFDPGAANGVGEFVDLGYAAQAYNPNLTTPPGVPKPLFYHLGDPRSGLVGGPTRGCVYDTWSFHYETAGRQPGDQQAGQAVNGFDDDGNGVIDDASEQIAPPPYPAPLRGIQVRIRCFEPDSRQLREVTVVQDFLPK
;
A
#
# COMPACT_ATOMS: atom_id res chain seq x y z
N MET A 1 -54.88 -62.93 60.51
CA MET A 1 -54.06 -64.13 60.80
C MET A 1 -53.07 -63.77 61.89
N SER A 2 -52.99 -64.62 62.92
CA SER A 2 -52.34 -64.35 64.21
C SER A 2 -50.97 -65.01 64.34
N ARG A 3 -50.08 -64.35 65.12
CA ARG A 3 -48.90 -64.82 65.89
C ARG A 3 -47.58 -65.08 65.14
N PRO A 4 -46.40 -65.07 65.83
CA PRO A 4 -46.08 -64.60 67.19
C PRO A 4 -44.82 -63.69 67.26
N GLY A 5 -44.59 -63.10 68.44
CA GLY A 5 -43.38 -62.35 68.77
C GLY A 5 -42.16 -63.25 69.05
N THR A 6 -40.98 -62.64 68.94
CA THR A 6 -39.71 -63.16 69.49
C THR A 6 -38.94 -61.97 70.06
N GLU A 7 -38.58 -62.04 71.34
CA GLU A 7 -37.65 -61.11 71.99
C GLU A 7 -36.27 -61.19 71.34
N ILE A 8 -35.63 -60.04 71.09
CA ILE A 8 -34.17 -59.96 71.00
C ILE A 8 -33.66 -58.87 71.94
N ILE A 9 -33.06 -59.39 73.00
CA ILE A 9 -32.02 -58.92 73.90
C ILE A 9 -31.23 -57.70 73.40
N GLY A 10 -31.02 -56.76 74.33
CA GLY A 10 -30.34 -55.50 74.12
C GLY A 10 -28.91 -55.60 73.59
N GLY A 11 -28.59 -54.63 72.72
CA GLY A 11 -27.25 -54.22 72.37
C GLY A 11 -27.23 -52.71 72.28
N ALA A 12 -26.74 -52.04 73.32
CA ALA A 12 -26.50 -50.60 73.30
C ALA A 12 -25.46 -50.30 72.21
N ARG A 13 -25.89 -49.60 71.14
CA ARG A 13 -24.96 -48.99 70.20
C ARG A 13 -24.27 -47.84 70.93
N PRO A 14 -22.93 -47.79 70.99
CA PRO A 14 -22.25 -46.64 71.56
C PRO A 14 -22.55 -45.42 70.66
N GLN A 15 -23.24 -44.43 71.22
CA GLN A 15 -23.22 -43.09 70.64
C GLN A 15 -21.79 -42.58 70.79
N ILE A 16 -21.03 -42.62 69.70
CA ILE A 16 -19.76 -41.91 69.61
C ILE A 16 -20.12 -40.42 69.63
N GLY A 17 -20.14 -39.84 70.82
CA GLY A 17 -20.17 -38.41 71.00
C GLY A 17 -18.90 -37.83 70.39
N CYS A 18 -19.02 -37.31 69.17
CA CYS A 18 -17.95 -36.56 68.55
C CYS A 18 -17.77 -35.27 69.36
N LYS A 19 -16.73 -35.22 70.20
CA LYS A 19 -16.35 -33.97 70.88
C LYS A 19 -15.95 -32.98 69.78
N ALA A 20 -16.74 -31.92 69.60
CA ALA A 20 -16.34 -30.79 68.77
C ALA A 20 -15.13 -30.10 69.44
N ALA A 21 -13.94 -30.33 68.91
CA ALA A 21 -12.75 -29.60 69.30
C ALA A 21 -12.87 -28.16 68.77
N GLY A 22 -12.72 -27.16 69.65
CA GLY A 22 -12.64 -25.76 69.24
C GLY A 22 -11.32 -25.51 68.52
N PHE A 23 -11.38 -24.76 67.40
CA PHE A 23 -10.19 -24.42 66.62
C PHE A 23 -9.24 -23.52 67.41
N THR A 24 -7.94 -23.80 67.30
CA THR A 24 -6.91 -22.94 67.87
C THR A 24 -6.73 -21.67 67.02
N LEU A 25 -6.29 -20.57 67.64
CA LEU A 25 -6.07 -19.29 66.95
C LEU A 25 -5.03 -19.43 65.81
N VAL A 26 -4.08 -20.37 65.97
CA VAL A 26 -3.08 -20.73 64.96
C VAL A 26 -3.71 -21.49 63.78
N GLU A 27 -4.63 -22.44 64.00
CA GLU A 27 -5.34 -23.13 62.89
C GLU A 27 -6.17 -22.16 62.05
N VAL A 28 -6.88 -21.22 62.68
CA VAL A 28 -7.68 -20.22 61.95
C VAL A 28 -6.76 -19.24 61.19
N LEU A 29 -5.61 -18.87 61.76
CA LEU A 29 -4.60 -18.06 61.06
C LEU A 29 -3.97 -18.80 59.87
N VAL A 30 -3.65 -20.08 60.03
CA VAL A 30 -3.06 -20.88 58.94
C VAL A 30 -4.11 -21.17 57.86
N ALA A 31 -5.35 -21.47 58.23
CA ALA A 31 -6.44 -21.68 57.28
C ALA A 31 -6.75 -20.40 56.48
N THR A 32 -6.85 -19.25 57.14
CA THR A 32 -7.06 -17.97 56.44
C THR A 32 -5.88 -17.60 55.54
N ALA A 33 -4.64 -17.78 56.01
CA ALA A 33 -3.44 -17.57 55.19
C ALA A 33 -3.42 -18.47 53.95
N LEU A 34 -3.77 -19.76 54.09
CA LEU A 34 -3.86 -20.70 52.97
C LEU A 34 -4.97 -20.30 51.99
N THR A 35 -6.14 -19.90 52.47
CA THR A 35 -7.23 -19.45 51.59
C THR A 35 -6.86 -18.19 50.80
N LEU A 36 -6.15 -17.24 51.43
CA LEU A 36 -5.65 -16.04 50.76
C LEU A 36 -4.59 -16.38 49.71
N LEU A 37 -3.69 -17.32 50.02
CA LEU A 37 -2.65 -17.76 49.08
C LEU A 37 -3.26 -18.50 47.88
N MET A 38 -4.27 -19.34 48.12
CA MET A 38 -5.03 -19.99 47.03
C MET A 38 -5.81 -18.97 46.19
N MET A 39 -6.48 -18.00 46.80
CA MET A 39 -7.18 -16.94 46.07
C MET A 39 -6.21 -16.10 45.23
N ALA A 40 -5.03 -15.79 45.76
CA ALA A 40 -3.99 -15.07 45.02
C ALA A 40 -3.53 -15.85 43.78
N ALA A 41 -3.27 -17.15 43.91
CA ALA A 41 -2.86 -18.00 42.78
C ALA A 41 -3.95 -18.13 41.71
N VAL A 42 -5.22 -18.16 42.11
CA VAL A 42 -6.36 -18.23 41.19
C VAL A 42 -6.53 -16.92 40.43
N VAL A 43 -6.38 -15.77 41.09
CA VAL A 43 -6.48 -14.45 40.46
C VAL A 43 -5.38 -14.25 39.41
N THR A 44 -4.13 -14.65 39.71
CA THR A 44 -3.04 -14.58 38.72
C THR A 44 -3.32 -15.47 37.51
N TYR A 45 -3.80 -16.69 37.73
CA TYR A 45 -4.14 -17.61 36.64
C TYR A 45 -5.26 -17.08 35.74
N PHE A 46 -6.30 -16.46 36.34
CA PHE A 46 -7.36 -15.82 35.55
C PHE A 46 -6.86 -14.59 34.78
N GLY A 47 -5.90 -13.83 35.34
CA GLY A 47 -5.24 -12.74 34.63
C GLY A 47 -4.47 -13.23 33.40
N ASP A 48 -3.69 -14.30 33.57
CA ASP A 48 -2.91 -14.91 32.48
C ASP A 48 -3.81 -15.48 31.38
N ILE A 49 -4.88 -16.19 31.76
CA ILE A 49 -5.88 -16.68 30.79
C ILE A 49 -6.55 -15.50 30.09
N GLY A 50 -6.96 -14.46 30.83
CA GLY A 50 -7.59 -13.27 30.28
C GLY A 50 -6.73 -12.60 29.21
N GLY A 51 -5.43 -12.42 29.49
CA GLY A 51 -4.45 -11.89 28.54
C GLY A 51 -4.31 -12.77 27.30
N SER A 52 -4.10 -14.07 27.48
CA SER A 52 -3.95 -15.00 26.35
C SER A 52 -5.18 -15.07 25.42
N VAL A 53 -6.39 -14.93 25.98
CA VAL A 53 -7.63 -14.86 25.20
C VAL A 53 -7.73 -13.54 24.43
N GLY A 54 -7.27 -12.44 25.03
CA GLY A 54 -7.14 -11.13 24.36
C GLY A 54 -6.21 -11.22 23.16
N ASP A 55 -4.99 -11.73 23.36
CA ASP A 55 -3.97 -11.89 22.33
C ASP A 55 -4.46 -12.81 21.20
N ALA A 56 -5.16 -13.90 21.54
CA ALA A 56 -5.73 -14.81 20.55
C ALA A 56 -6.81 -14.12 19.71
N ARG A 57 -7.66 -13.29 20.30
CA ARG A 57 -8.69 -12.52 19.58
C ARG A 57 -8.08 -11.47 18.67
N ALA A 58 -7.11 -10.70 19.17
CA ALA A 58 -6.42 -9.68 18.38
C ALA A 58 -5.74 -10.30 17.14
N ASN A 59 -5.06 -11.44 17.32
CA ASN A 59 -4.47 -12.20 16.22
C ASN A 59 -5.49 -12.67 15.17
N LEU A 60 -6.65 -13.15 15.61
CA LEU A 60 -7.72 -13.58 14.69
C LEU A 60 -8.28 -12.38 13.92
N GLU A 61 -8.53 -11.27 14.61
CA GLU A 61 -9.02 -10.04 13.98
C GLU A 61 -8.03 -9.49 12.94
N MET A 62 -6.74 -9.43 13.27
CA MET A 62 -5.71 -8.99 12.32
C MET A 62 -5.62 -9.92 11.11
N ALA A 63 -5.67 -11.23 11.32
CA ALA A 63 -5.66 -12.19 10.22
C ALA A 63 -6.87 -12.02 9.29
N ASP A 64 -8.06 -11.75 9.83
CA ASP A 64 -9.26 -11.53 9.04
C ASP A 64 -9.21 -10.19 8.28
N ARG A 65 -8.70 -9.12 8.92
CA ARG A 65 -8.44 -7.83 8.24
C ARG A 65 -7.45 -7.99 7.09
N LEU A 66 -6.36 -8.73 7.31
CA LEU A 66 -5.33 -8.99 6.29
C LEU A 66 -5.90 -9.78 5.09
N ARG A 67 -6.72 -10.81 5.35
CA ARG A 67 -7.41 -11.57 4.29
C ARG A 67 -8.42 -10.71 3.53
N SER A 68 -9.14 -9.83 4.22
CA SER A 68 -10.07 -8.89 3.59
C SER A 68 -9.31 -7.93 2.67
N ALA A 69 -8.20 -7.35 3.13
CA ALA A 69 -7.34 -6.48 2.33
C ALA A 69 -6.81 -7.20 1.07
N ALA A 70 -6.32 -8.45 1.22
CA ALA A 70 -5.88 -9.27 0.10
C ALA A 70 -7.00 -9.58 -0.90
N THR A 71 -8.23 -9.82 -0.42
CA THR A 71 -9.40 -10.05 -1.29
C THR A 71 -9.77 -8.81 -2.07
N ILE A 72 -9.74 -7.63 -1.44
CA ILE A 72 -10.00 -6.34 -2.10
C ILE A 72 -8.93 -6.06 -3.16
N LEU A 73 -7.65 -6.21 -2.81
CA LEU A 73 -6.54 -6.02 -3.75
C LEU A 73 -6.63 -7.01 -4.93
N SER A 74 -6.90 -8.29 -4.67
CA SER A 74 -7.08 -9.29 -5.72
C SER A 74 -8.23 -8.92 -6.64
N LYS A 75 -9.37 -8.45 -6.10
CA LYS A 75 -10.51 -7.99 -6.90
C LYS A 75 -10.15 -6.78 -7.77
N ASP A 76 -9.44 -5.81 -7.22
CA ASP A 76 -9.02 -4.63 -7.99
C ASP A 76 -8.07 -5.03 -9.13
N LEU A 77 -7.08 -5.89 -8.84
CA LEU A 77 -6.11 -6.40 -9.82
C LEU A 77 -6.78 -7.23 -10.92
N GLN A 78 -7.75 -8.09 -10.58
CA GLN A 78 -8.54 -8.84 -11.56
C GLN A 78 -9.36 -7.92 -12.47
N GLY A 79 -9.77 -6.75 -11.97
CA GLY A 79 -10.55 -5.76 -12.70
C GLY A 79 -9.72 -4.79 -13.54
N ILE A 80 -8.38 -4.90 -13.58
CA ILE A 80 -7.51 -3.97 -14.32
C ILE A 80 -8.05 -3.70 -15.73
N THR A 81 -8.11 -2.42 -16.10
CA THR A 81 -8.78 -2.02 -17.35
C THR A 81 -7.91 -2.19 -18.58
N VAL A 82 -6.60 -2.04 -18.41
CA VAL A 82 -5.57 -1.99 -19.46
C VAL A 82 -4.84 -3.31 -19.60
N MET A 83 -4.48 -3.69 -20.83
CA MET A 83 -3.52 -4.77 -21.03
C MET A 83 -2.12 -4.17 -20.87
N PRO A 84 -1.26 -4.71 -19.98
CA PRO A 84 0.02 -4.08 -19.65
C PRO A 84 1.09 -4.38 -20.73
N LEU A 85 0.87 -3.77 -21.90
CA LEU A 85 1.72 -3.80 -23.08
C LEU A 85 2.08 -2.35 -23.45
N PRO A 86 3.22 -1.83 -22.97
CA PRO A 86 3.63 -0.46 -23.25
C PRO A 86 4.10 -0.28 -24.70
N PRO A 87 3.89 0.89 -25.34
CA PRO A 87 3.04 2.01 -24.91
C PRO A 87 1.56 1.84 -25.30
N ARG A 88 0.63 2.49 -24.58
CA ARG A 88 -0.81 2.51 -24.92
C ARG A 88 -1.25 3.79 -25.62
N ARG A 89 -2.26 3.67 -26.47
CA ARG A 89 -2.85 4.78 -27.23
C ARG A 89 -4.07 5.33 -26.49
N PRO A 90 -4.14 6.64 -26.17
CA PRO A 90 -5.30 7.21 -25.47
C PRO A 90 -6.64 6.96 -26.16
N GLU A 91 -6.63 6.83 -27.49
CA GLU A 91 -7.83 6.55 -28.30
C GLU A 91 -8.47 5.20 -27.95
N GLN A 92 -7.70 4.25 -27.39
CA GLN A 92 -8.21 2.94 -26.95
C GLN A 92 -8.97 3.03 -25.63
N SER A 93 -8.85 4.13 -24.87
CA SER A 93 -9.59 4.35 -23.61
C SER A 93 -9.44 3.21 -22.60
N GLU A 94 -8.22 2.68 -22.47
CA GLU A 94 -7.94 1.54 -21.59
C GLU A 94 -7.50 1.95 -20.19
N GLY A 95 -7.12 3.21 -19.97
CA GLY A 95 -6.59 3.69 -18.70
C GLY A 95 -5.10 3.35 -18.54
N TYR A 96 -4.67 2.96 -17.33
CA TYR A 96 -3.26 2.70 -17.04
C TYR A 96 -3.01 1.67 -15.95
N LEU A 97 -1.77 1.18 -15.92
CA LEU A 97 -1.13 0.52 -14.80
C LEU A 97 0.25 1.14 -14.61
N GLU A 98 0.56 1.49 -13.38
CA GLU A 98 1.81 2.09 -12.96
C GLU A 98 2.26 1.47 -11.64
N ILE A 99 3.53 1.09 -11.59
CA ILE A 99 4.18 0.51 -10.42
C ILE A 99 5.42 1.35 -10.19
N ILE A 100 5.54 1.87 -8.98
CA ILE A 100 6.71 2.61 -8.56
C ILE A 100 7.33 1.79 -7.45
N GLU A 101 8.52 1.30 -7.73
CA GLU A 101 9.39 0.62 -6.78
C GLU A 101 10.20 1.67 -6.04
N GLY A 102 10.39 1.51 -4.73
CA GLY A 102 11.34 2.29 -3.95
C GLY A 102 12.74 2.43 -4.57
N PRO A 103 13.53 3.45 -4.22
CA PRO A 103 14.89 3.60 -4.74
C PRO A 103 15.80 2.43 -4.36
N LEU A 104 16.51 1.94 -5.38
CA LEU A 104 17.48 0.87 -5.23
C LEU A 104 18.66 1.32 -4.36
N GLY A 105 18.75 0.77 -3.14
CA GLY A 105 20.03 0.63 -2.45
C GLY A 105 20.57 1.84 -1.67
N ARG A 106 19.71 2.64 -1.02
CA ARG A 106 20.15 3.36 0.22
C ARG A 106 19.51 2.82 1.48
N ILE A 107 18.44 2.06 1.30
CA ILE A 107 17.67 1.52 2.37
C ILE A 107 17.63 0.02 2.13
N SER A 108 18.67 -0.67 2.60
CA SER A 108 18.37 -2.02 3.05
C SER A 108 17.34 -1.88 4.17
N PRO A 109 16.54 -2.93 4.45
CA PRO A 109 15.73 -3.03 5.67
C PRO A 109 16.45 -2.50 6.92
N GLN A 110 17.80 -2.53 6.86
CA GLN A 110 18.70 -2.04 7.87
C GLN A 110 18.69 -0.53 8.19
N THR A 111 17.88 0.29 7.52
CA THR A 111 17.79 1.73 7.83
C THR A 111 16.36 2.22 8.08
N VAL A 112 15.33 1.37 7.88
CA VAL A 112 13.91 1.72 8.10
C VAL A 112 13.39 1.25 9.44
N ALA A 113 14.05 0.28 10.05
CA ALA A 113 13.68 -0.18 11.38
C ALA A 113 14.89 -0.70 12.13
N VAL A 114 14.91 -0.40 13.42
CA VAL A 114 15.96 -0.82 14.34
C VAL A 114 15.30 -1.59 15.47
N ILE A 115 15.86 -2.75 15.80
CA ILE A 115 15.48 -3.51 16.99
C ILE A 115 15.95 -2.69 18.20
N LYS A 116 15.02 -2.15 18.97
CA LYS A 116 15.29 -1.26 20.11
C LYS A 116 16.33 -1.82 21.09
N ASP A 117 16.29 -3.12 21.35
CA ASP A 117 17.15 -3.76 22.35
C ASP A 117 18.60 -3.93 21.90
N THR A 118 18.84 -4.05 20.60
CA THR A 118 20.16 -4.37 20.04
C THR A 118 20.77 -3.20 19.26
N GLY A 119 19.96 -2.19 18.94
CA GLY A 119 20.31 -1.14 17.98
C GLY A 119 20.61 -1.70 16.59
N GLN A 120 20.34 -3.00 16.37
CA GLN A 120 20.61 -3.64 15.10
C GLN A 120 19.44 -3.47 14.16
N PRO A 121 19.70 -3.44 12.86
CA PRO A 121 18.63 -3.22 11.93
C PRO A 121 17.75 -4.45 11.70
N ASP A 122 16.45 -4.25 11.59
CA ASP A 122 15.47 -5.33 11.43
C ASP A 122 15.25 -5.62 9.93
N THR A 123 15.73 -6.79 9.47
CA THR A 123 15.59 -7.20 8.07
C THR A 123 14.21 -7.76 7.72
N THR A 124 13.31 -7.87 8.70
CA THR A 124 11.94 -8.38 8.52
C THR A 124 10.92 -7.27 8.20
N VAL A 125 11.36 -6.03 8.02
CA VAL A 125 10.50 -4.85 7.84
C VAL A 125 11.14 -3.86 6.86
N GLY A 126 10.33 -3.01 6.24
CA GLY A 126 10.83 -1.76 5.64
C GLY A 126 10.78 -1.61 4.14
N ASP A 127 10.15 -2.53 3.41
CA ASP A 127 9.75 -2.29 2.02
C ASP A 127 8.34 -1.69 2.02
N LEU A 128 8.23 -0.36 1.97
CA LEU A 128 6.99 0.40 2.23
C LEU A 128 6.80 1.58 1.27
N ASP A 129 7.79 1.78 0.41
CA ASP A 129 7.91 2.87 -0.55
C ASP A 129 7.33 2.51 -1.92
N ASP A 130 6.79 1.30 -2.06
CA ASP A 130 6.08 0.90 -3.24
C ASP A 130 4.71 1.55 -3.36
N ILE A 131 4.42 1.99 -4.58
CA ILE A 131 3.15 2.59 -4.95
C ILE A 131 2.62 1.84 -6.17
N LEU A 132 1.39 1.35 -6.04
CA LEU A 132 0.67 0.66 -7.10
C LEU A 132 -0.54 1.48 -7.50
N MET A 133 -0.58 1.95 -8.75
CA MET A 133 -1.65 2.79 -9.28
C MET A 133 -2.18 2.21 -10.58
N PHE A 134 -3.50 2.10 -10.71
CA PHE A 134 -4.11 1.57 -11.93
C PHE A 134 -5.58 1.92 -12.01
N THR A 135 -6.14 1.77 -13.20
CA THR A 135 -7.59 1.82 -13.42
C THR A 135 -8.18 0.41 -13.40
N THR A 136 -9.33 0.26 -12.74
CA THR A 136 -10.00 -1.03 -12.57
C THR A 136 -11.51 -0.94 -12.82
N ARG A 137 -12.09 -2.05 -13.27
CA ARG A 137 -13.52 -2.25 -13.51
C ARG A 137 -14.16 -2.92 -12.30
N GLY A 138 -15.34 -2.44 -11.92
CA GLY A 138 -16.09 -2.93 -10.79
C GLY A 138 -17.34 -2.10 -10.59
N ARG A 139 -18.00 -2.21 -9.44
CA ARG A 139 -19.07 -1.28 -9.07
C ARG A 139 -18.55 -0.39 -7.97
N PHE A 140 -18.31 0.88 -8.29
CA PHE A 140 -17.80 1.88 -7.37
C PHE A 140 -18.86 2.91 -7.07
N VAL A 141 -18.95 3.32 -5.80
CA VAL A 141 -19.89 4.32 -5.31
C VAL A 141 -19.09 5.35 -4.54
N GLY A 142 -19.34 6.62 -4.80
CA GLY A 142 -18.57 7.71 -4.20
C GLY A 142 -19.38 8.98 -4.02
N ARG A 143 -18.90 9.88 -3.15
CA ARG A 143 -19.50 11.19 -2.91
C ARG A 143 -19.39 12.04 -4.17
N CYS A 144 -20.42 12.83 -4.43
CA CYS A 144 -20.40 13.85 -5.46
C CYS A 144 -21.43 14.91 -5.10
N GLN A 145 -20.96 16.10 -4.75
CA GLN A 145 -21.84 17.21 -4.37
C GLN A 145 -22.71 17.71 -5.53
N TYR A 146 -22.36 17.36 -6.77
CA TYR A 146 -23.10 17.74 -7.97
C TYR A 146 -24.22 16.75 -8.31
N SER A 147 -24.32 15.62 -7.59
CA SER A 147 -25.42 14.69 -7.71
C SER A 147 -26.59 15.12 -6.83
N ALA A 148 -27.82 14.95 -7.32
CA ALA A 148 -29.03 15.26 -6.53
C ALA A 148 -29.12 14.43 -5.23
N THR A 149 -28.51 13.25 -5.20
CA THR A 149 -28.46 12.37 -4.02
C THR A 149 -27.18 12.53 -3.20
N GLY A 150 -26.23 13.37 -3.62
CA GLY A 150 -24.90 13.51 -3.01
C GLY A 150 -23.94 12.35 -3.31
N VAL A 151 -24.36 11.36 -4.10
CA VAL A 151 -23.61 10.15 -4.42
C VAL A 151 -23.71 9.84 -5.91
N ILE A 152 -22.66 9.26 -6.48
CA ILE A 152 -22.64 8.72 -7.84
C ILE A 152 -22.10 7.30 -7.85
N GLU A 153 -22.44 6.56 -8.90
CA GLU A 153 -21.85 5.26 -9.20
C GLU A 153 -21.01 5.36 -10.47
N SER A 154 -19.93 4.59 -10.55
CA SER A 154 -19.17 4.35 -11.78
C SER A 154 -18.73 2.90 -11.88
N ASP A 155 -18.71 2.38 -13.10
CA ASP A 155 -18.25 1.04 -13.40
C ASP A 155 -16.71 0.94 -13.44
N THR A 156 -16.02 2.10 -13.41
CA THR A 156 -14.57 2.19 -13.41
C THR A 156 -14.06 3.22 -12.41
N ALA A 157 -12.92 2.91 -11.82
CA ALA A 157 -12.24 3.81 -10.90
C ALA A 157 -10.72 3.78 -11.13
N GLU A 158 -10.09 4.91 -10.86
CA GLU A 158 -8.66 5.01 -10.63
C GLU A 158 -8.40 4.64 -9.17
N VAL A 159 -7.56 3.63 -8.96
CA VAL A 159 -7.24 3.08 -7.64
C VAL A 159 -5.74 3.19 -7.39
N ALA A 160 -5.38 3.60 -6.19
CA ALA A 160 -3.99 3.66 -5.76
C ALA A 160 -3.82 2.97 -4.39
N TRP A 161 -2.83 2.09 -4.32
CA TRP A 161 -2.40 1.40 -3.11
C TRP A 161 -1.01 1.89 -2.72
N PHE A 162 -0.85 2.29 -1.46
CA PHE A 162 0.41 2.81 -0.94
C PHE A 162 0.39 2.75 0.59
N VAL A 163 1.56 2.68 1.21
CA VAL A 163 1.68 2.82 2.66
C VAL A 163 2.11 4.23 3.01
N ARG A 164 1.57 4.73 4.13
CA ARG A 164 2.14 5.90 4.82
C ARG A 164 2.31 5.55 6.29
N GLY A 165 3.57 5.57 6.74
CA GLY A 165 3.94 5.14 8.08
C GLY A 165 3.68 3.65 8.27
N ARG A 166 2.65 3.31 9.05
CA ARG A 166 2.22 1.91 9.28
C ARG A 166 0.81 1.64 8.79
N THR A 167 0.27 2.51 7.93
CA THR A 167 -1.11 2.41 7.47
C THR A 167 -1.12 2.23 5.96
N LEU A 168 -1.73 1.13 5.52
CA LEU A 168 -1.99 0.84 4.11
C LEU A 168 -3.27 1.55 3.69
N TYR A 169 -3.14 2.37 2.65
CA TYR A 169 -4.23 3.12 2.07
C TYR A 169 -4.63 2.52 0.73
N ARG A 170 -5.92 2.61 0.43
CA ARG A 170 -6.50 2.36 -0.88
C ARG A 170 -7.35 3.55 -1.27
N ARG A 171 -6.81 4.38 -2.16
CA ARG A 171 -7.57 5.48 -2.76
C ARG A 171 -8.42 4.96 -3.89
N VAL A 172 -9.67 5.42 -3.95
CA VAL A 172 -10.58 5.17 -5.08
C VAL A 172 -11.10 6.51 -5.58
N LEU A 173 -10.88 6.79 -6.85
CA LEU A 173 -11.42 7.95 -7.54
C LEU A 173 -12.23 7.47 -8.73
N LEU A 174 -13.54 7.71 -8.71
CA LEU A 174 -14.47 7.28 -9.73
C LEU A 174 -14.15 7.97 -11.06
N VAL A 175 -14.05 7.18 -12.12
CA VAL A 175 -13.91 7.69 -13.48
C VAL A 175 -15.31 8.08 -13.95
N ALA A 176 -15.61 9.37 -13.95
CA ALA A 176 -16.95 9.88 -14.21
C ALA A 176 -16.87 11.15 -15.08
N PRO A 177 -16.53 11.00 -16.38
CA PRO A 177 -16.39 12.14 -17.28
C PRO A 177 -17.71 12.92 -17.37
N GLY A 178 -17.61 14.25 -17.38
CA GLY A 178 -18.77 15.15 -17.47
C GLY A 178 -19.59 15.33 -16.18
N ARG A 179 -19.21 14.70 -15.05
CA ARG A 179 -19.87 14.92 -13.76
C ARG A 179 -19.36 16.12 -12.97
N VAL A 180 -18.25 16.72 -13.41
CA VAL A 180 -17.67 17.92 -12.82
C VAL A 180 -18.13 19.14 -13.62
N PRO A 181 -18.92 20.05 -13.04
CA PRO A 181 -19.37 21.25 -13.75
C PRO A 181 -18.22 22.19 -14.11
N PRO A 182 -18.30 22.89 -15.27
CA PRO A 182 -17.41 24.01 -15.57
C PRO A 182 -17.50 25.07 -14.45
N ALA A 183 -16.36 25.62 -14.02
CA ALA A 183 -16.19 26.51 -12.84
C ALA A 183 -16.17 25.85 -11.45
N THR A 184 -15.99 24.52 -11.38
CA THR A 184 -15.72 23.83 -10.11
C THR A 184 -14.44 24.35 -9.44
N GLN A 185 -14.52 24.65 -8.13
CA GLN A 185 -13.36 24.97 -7.31
C GLN A 185 -12.48 23.73 -7.10
N ALA A 186 -11.21 23.81 -7.50
CA ALA A 186 -10.24 22.74 -7.32
C ALA A 186 -9.74 22.61 -5.86
N ALA A 187 -9.75 23.71 -5.13
CA ALA A 187 -9.36 23.77 -3.73
C ALA A 187 -10.35 23.01 -2.83
N GLY A 188 -9.88 22.02 -2.06
CA GLY A 188 -10.72 21.20 -1.18
C GLY A 188 -11.71 20.28 -1.90
N PHE A 189 -11.53 20.05 -3.20
CA PHE A 189 -12.47 19.29 -4.03
C PHE A 189 -12.82 17.90 -3.44
N TYR A 190 -11.83 17.17 -2.91
CA TYR A 190 -12.01 15.82 -2.39
C TYR A 190 -12.69 15.74 -1.00
N ALA A 191 -13.01 16.89 -0.38
CA ALA A 191 -13.84 16.91 0.82
C ALA A 191 -15.26 16.41 0.53
N ASN A 192 -15.79 16.72 -0.66
CA ASN A 192 -17.18 16.43 -1.04
C ASN A 192 -17.31 15.56 -2.29
N ASN A 193 -16.20 15.15 -2.92
CA ASN A 193 -16.21 14.42 -4.19
C ASN A 193 -15.18 13.30 -4.19
N ASP A 194 -15.54 12.16 -4.78
CA ASP A 194 -14.66 11.00 -4.99
C ASP A 194 -14.39 10.77 -6.48
N ILE A 195 -14.33 11.84 -7.30
CA ILE A 195 -14.18 11.74 -8.76
C ILE A 195 -12.71 11.93 -9.15
N SER A 196 -12.20 11.12 -10.09
CA SER A 196 -10.88 11.33 -10.69
C SER A 196 -10.93 12.56 -11.60
N VAL A 197 -10.02 13.50 -11.37
CA VAL A 197 -10.02 14.81 -12.04
C VAL A 197 -8.63 15.23 -12.47
N ARG A 198 -8.56 15.97 -13.56
CA ARG A 198 -7.36 16.69 -14.01
C ARG A 198 -7.64 18.19 -14.12
N PHE A 199 -6.57 18.96 -14.15
CA PHE A 199 -6.64 20.37 -14.50
C PHE A 199 -6.41 20.56 -16.00
N ASP A 200 -7.39 21.13 -16.68
CA ASP A 200 -7.25 21.58 -18.06
C ASP A 200 -6.54 22.94 -18.07
N ARG A 201 -5.35 23.02 -18.68
CA ARG A 201 -4.52 24.23 -18.66
C ARG A 201 -5.04 25.34 -19.57
N ASP A 202 -5.69 24.97 -20.67
CA ASP A 202 -6.14 25.91 -21.68
C ASP A 202 -7.41 26.61 -21.19
N LEU A 203 -8.33 25.82 -20.66
CA LEU A 203 -9.60 26.30 -20.13
C LEU A 203 -9.51 26.75 -18.67
N LYS A 204 -8.44 26.39 -17.95
CA LYS A 204 -8.23 26.65 -16.52
C LYS A 204 -9.37 26.14 -15.65
N ILE A 205 -9.93 24.99 -16.00
CA ILE A 205 -11.03 24.33 -15.30
C ILE A 205 -10.61 22.95 -14.81
N LEU A 206 -11.29 22.49 -13.75
CA LEU A 206 -11.21 21.11 -13.31
C LEU A 206 -12.13 20.26 -14.18
N VAL A 207 -11.61 19.16 -14.72
CA VAL A 207 -12.35 18.25 -15.61
C VAL A 207 -12.31 16.85 -15.03
N GLY A 208 -13.47 16.17 -15.03
CA GLY A 208 -13.56 14.75 -14.69
C GLY A 208 -12.84 13.90 -15.74
N ASN A 209 -11.97 13.02 -15.28
CA ASN A 209 -11.19 12.16 -16.16
C ASN A 209 -12.05 11.08 -16.84
N SER A 210 -11.70 10.79 -18.08
CA SER A 210 -12.07 9.57 -18.80
C SER A 210 -10.91 8.56 -18.75
N LEU A 211 -11.15 7.32 -19.19
CA LEU A 211 -10.06 6.33 -19.33
C LEU A 211 -9.03 6.74 -20.40
N ALA A 212 -9.46 7.46 -21.44
CA ALA A 212 -8.55 8.04 -22.44
C ALA A 212 -7.61 9.07 -21.79
N ASP A 213 -8.16 9.95 -20.95
CA ASP A 213 -7.36 10.93 -20.21
C ASP A 213 -6.35 10.24 -19.28
N LEU A 214 -6.78 9.22 -18.53
CA LEU A 214 -5.92 8.49 -17.58
C LEU A 214 -4.84 7.64 -18.26
N THR A 215 -4.93 7.40 -19.56
CA THR A 215 -3.82 6.82 -20.33
C THR A 215 -2.60 7.77 -20.31
N ARG A 216 -2.84 9.09 -20.22
CA ARG A 216 -1.82 10.14 -20.15
C ARG A 216 -1.41 10.38 -18.69
N ARG A 217 -0.11 10.42 -18.40
CA ARG A 217 0.41 10.47 -17.01
C ARG A 217 0.05 11.77 -16.30
N GLU A 218 0.06 12.88 -17.01
CA GLU A 218 -0.28 14.22 -16.51
C GLU A 218 -1.73 14.36 -16.02
N CYS A 219 -2.61 13.42 -16.37
CA CYS A 219 -4.01 13.43 -15.95
C CYS A 219 -4.27 12.57 -14.70
N ARG A 220 -3.28 11.78 -14.27
CA ARG A 220 -3.42 10.80 -13.18
C ARG A 220 -3.33 11.45 -11.81
N PHE A 221 -3.85 10.74 -10.82
CA PHE A 221 -3.82 11.19 -9.44
C PHE A 221 -2.37 11.42 -8.94
N ALA A 222 -2.16 12.49 -8.16
CA ALA A 222 -0.90 12.84 -7.48
C ALA A 222 0.35 13.06 -8.36
N HIS A 223 0.19 13.06 -9.68
CA HIS A 223 1.27 13.39 -10.62
C HIS A 223 1.48 14.90 -10.69
N ASN A 224 2.73 15.34 -10.94
CA ASN A 224 2.98 16.73 -11.34
C ASN A 224 2.34 16.95 -12.72
N PRO A 225 1.29 17.78 -12.89
CA PRO A 225 0.65 17.93 -14.18
C PRO A 225 1.38 18.94 -15.06
N PHE A 226 2.40 19.65 -14.54
CA PHE A 226 2.99 20.83 -15.17
C PHE A 226 4.26 20.54 -15.99
N GLN A 227 5.00 19.50 -15.62
CA GLN A 227 6.33 19.25 -16.15
C GLN A 227 6.52 17.77 -16.48
N TYR A 228 6.88 17.49 -17.74
CA TYR A 228 7.34 16.17 -18.17
C TYR A 228 8.58 15.74 -17.34
N PRO A 229 8.68 14.47 -16.89
CA PRO A 229 7.88 13.31 -17.28
C PRO A 229 6.55 13.16 -16.53
N TYR A 230 6.12 14.16 -15.76
CA TYR A 230 5.00 14.09 -14.82
C TYR A 230 5.31 13.11 -13.70
N ASP A 231 6.44 13.35 -13.04
CA ASP A 231 6.96 12.45 -12.01
C ASP A 231 6.09 12.49 -10.75
N VAL A 232 5.85 11.33 -10.16
CA VAL A 232 5.11 11.12 -8.90
C VAL A 232 6.05 10.65 -7.77
N ARG A 233 7.28 10.22 -8.11
CA ARG A 233 8.29 9.75 -7.13
C ARG A 233 8.74 10.82 -6.15
N GLY A 234 8.45 12.09 -6.39
CA GLY A 234 8.71 13.19 -5.45
C GLY A 234 8.00 13.04 -4.10
N TRP A 235 6.98 12.18 -4.00
CA TRP A 235 6.41 11.81 -2.70
C TRP A 235 7.37 10.95 -1.86
N GLY A 236 8.23 10.16 -2.50
CA GLY A 236 9.25 9.35 -1.84
C GLY A 236 8.68 8.43 -0.75
N GLN A 237 9.39 8.33 0.37
CA GLN A 237 9.01 7.46 1.49
C GLN A 237 7.77 7.92 2.25
N LEU A 238 7.29 9.15 2.00
CA LEU A 238 6.04 9.62 2.59
C LEU A 238 4.82 8.89 1.99
N GLY A 239 4.97 8.36 0.77
CA GLY A 239 3.87 7.79 0.00
C GLY A 239 2.91 8.85 -0.53
N LEU A 240 1.94 8.42 -1.34
CA LEU A 240 0.96 9.32 -1.95
C LEU A 240 0.22 10.16 -0.89
N PRO A 241 -0.31 11.34 -1.27
CA PRO A 241 -1.09 12.18 -0.37
C PRO A 241 -2.23 11.41 0.30
N THR A 242 -2.57 11.64 1.57
CA THR A 242 -3.74 11.00 2.20
C THR A 242 -5.04 11.71 1.82
N LEU A 243 -6.20 11.06 2.02
CA LEU A 243 -7.48 11.71 1.71
C LEU A 243 -7.73 12.90 2.61
N ARG A 244 -7.17 12.87 3.83
CA ARG A 244 -7.17 14.02 4.73
C ARG A 244 -6.52 15.20 4.04
N GLU A 245 -5.30 15.04 3.53
CA GLU A 245 -4.61 16.09 2.80
C GLU A 245 -5.41 16.56 1.58
N CYS A 246 -5.92 15.60 0.79
CA CYS A 246 -6.73 15.90 -0.39
C CYS A 246 -8.03 16.66 -0.10
N SER A 247 -8.58 16.52 1.11
CA SER A 247 -9.79 17.20 1.57
C SER A 247 -9.55 18.58 2.19
N SER A 248 -8.29 19.00 2.36
CA SER A 248 -7.94 20.32 2.87
C SER A 248 -8.41 21.43 1.94
N SER A 249 -8.83 22.56 2.51
CA SER A 249 -9.16 23.77 1.75
C SER A 249 -7.99 24.33 0.93
N LYS A 250 -6.76 23.92 1.24
CA LYS A 250 -5.54 24.33 0.53
C LYS A 250 -5.10 23.32 -0.54
N TRP A 251 -5.72 22.14 -0.59
CA TRP A 251 -5.39 21.13 -1.57
C TRP A 251 -6.03 21.44 -2.92
N ILE A 252 -5.23 21.66 -3.96
CA ILE A 252 -5.73 22.02 -5.30
C ILE A 252 -5.76 20.76 -6.19
N ALA A 253 -6.93 20.15 -6.33
CA ALA A 253 -7.09 18.95 -7.15
C ALA A 253 -6.63 19.16 -8.61
N GLY A 254 -5.92 18.17 -9.15
CA GLY A 254 -5.38 18.22 -10.51
C GLY A 254 -4.22 19.19 -10.72
N GLN A 255 -3.74 19.89 -9.67
CA GLN A 255 -2.61 20.82 -9.74
C GLN A 255 -1.51 20.57 -8.70
N VAL A 256 -1.74 19.71 -7.70
CA VAL A 256 -0.70 19.45 -6.69
C VAL A 256 0.49 18.74 -7.31
N THR A 257 1.66 19.31 -7.11
CA THR A 257 2.93 18.72 -7.51
C THR A 257 3.59 18.02 -6.31
N PRO A 258 4.21 16.84 -6.50
CA PRO A 258 5.10 16.28 -5.51
C PRO A 258 6.26 17.24 -5.19
N PRO A 259 6.88 17.13 -4.00
CA PRO A 259 8.14 17.81 -3.69
C PRO A 259 9.23 17.56 -4.74
N GLU A 260 10.05 18.57 -5.03
CA GLU A 260 11.12 18.49 -6.04
C GLU A 260 12.24 17.50 -5.65
N GLN A 261 12.46 17.32 -4.35
CA GLN A 261 13.30 16.27 -3.78
C GLN A 261 12.40 15.34 -2.95
N PRO A 262 12.42 14.03 -3.20
CA PRO A 262 11.62 13.10 -2.43
C PRO A 262 11.96 13.14 -0.94
N VAL A 263 10.93 12.90 -0.13
CA VAL A 263 11.03 13.10 1.31
C VAL A 263 11.70 11.86 1.90
N TRP A 264 12.98 11.97 2.30
CA TRP A 264 13.73 10.86 2.90
C TRP A 264 14.09 11.12 4.35
N ALA A 265 14.04 10.06 5.14
CA ALA A 265 14.64 10.00 6.45
C ALA A 265 15.72 8.93 6.49
N ASN A 266 16.86 9.26 7.07
CA ASN A 266 17.99 8.34 7.19
C ASN A 266 17.70 7.17 8.15
N GLN A 267 16.75 7.37 9.08
CA GLN A 267 16.29 6.39 10.03
C GLN A 267 14.80 6.62 10.30
N ILE A 268 14.02 5.55 10.20
CA ILE A 268 12.64 5.48 10.69
C ILE A 268 12.65 4.47 11.83
N ASP A 269 11.90 4.74 12.90
CA ASP A 269 11.69 3.77 13.97
C ASP A 269 10.20 3.50 14.09
N PHE A 270 9.78 2.32 13.63
CA PHE A 270 8.39 1.87 13.73
C PHE A 270 7.99 1.38 15.12
N TRP A 271 8.97 1.21 16.02
CA TRP A 271 8.82 0.58 17.32
C TRP A 271 8.97 1.56 18.49
N ALA A 272 9.42 2.79 18.23
CA ALA A 272 9.55 3.82 19.25
C ALA A 272 8.20 4.23 19.83
N ALA A 273 8.13 4.23 21.17
CA ALA A 273 7.01 4.78 21.93
C ALA A 273 7.19 6.30 22.10
N PRO A 274 6.09 7.08 22.25
CA PRO A 274 6.15 8.55 22.37
C PRO A 274 6.78 9.11 23.67
N ALA A 275 7.45 8.29 24.48
CA ALA A 275 7.94 8.66 25.81
C ALA A 275 9.27 9.45 25.83
N ASP A 276 9.94 9.62 24.69
CA ASP A 276 11.11 10.52 24.57
C ASP A 276 10.67 11.97 24.31
N PRO A 277 11.43 13.00 24.72
CA PRO A 277 11.13 14.41 24.39
C PRO A 277 11.17 14.71 22.88
N ASN A 278 11.87 13.86 22.12
CA ASN A 278 11.91 13.83 20.67
C ASN A 278 12.10 12.36 20.23
N PRO A 279 11.05 11.52 20.33
CA PRO A 279 11.18 10.12 19.95
C PRO A 279 11.47 10.06 18.45
N PRO A 280 12.34 9.13 17.99
CA PRO A 280 12.28 8.72 16.60
C PRO A 280 10.83 8.28 16.34
N CYS A 281 10.24 8.78 15.26
CA CYS A 281 8.81 8.66 15.02
C CYS A 281 8.58 8.01 13.66
N VAL A 282 7.38 7.44 13.49
CA VAL A 282 6.92 6.82 12.25
C VAL A 282 6.94 7.82 11.08
N HIS A 283 6.85 9.13 11.38
CA HIS A 283 6.86 10.22 10.42
C HIS A 283 7.91 11.28 10.78
N PRO A 284 9.20 11.02 10.49
CA PRO A 284 10.33 11.87 10.92
C PRO A 284 10.54 13.15 10.07
N TRP A 285 9.70 13.40 9.06
CA TRP A 285 9.92 14.46 8.09
C TRP A 285 9.50 15.84 8.59
N ALA A 286 10.24 16.87 8.18
CA ALA A 286 9.89 18.25 8.48
C ALA A 286 8.53 18.62 7.86
N ASN A 287 7.72 19.39 8.59
CA ASN A 287 6.36 19.79 8.20
C ASN A 287 5.39 18.63 7.99
N VAL A 288 5.69 17.44 8.49
CA VAL A 288 4.77 16.31 8.60
C VAL A 288 4.49 16.05 10.07
N ASP A 289 3.24 15.79 10.39
CA ASP A 289 2.85 15.45 11.74
C ASP A 289 3.32 14.06 12.13
N ARG A 290 3.93 14.00 13.32
CA ARG A 290 4.67 12.82 13.79
C ARG A 290 3.77 11.61 14.04
N GLU A 291 2.48 11.82 14.31
CA GLU A 291 1.54 10.76 14.68
C GLU A 291 0.69 10.32 13.48
N THR A 292 0.19 11.28 12.72
CA THR A 292 -0.79 11.04 11.66
C THR A 292 -0.18 10.96 10.27
N GLY A 293 1.08 11.40 10.10
CA GLY A 293 1.73 11.45 8.80
C GLY A 293 1.13 12.48 7.85
N THR A 294 0.24 13.34 8.34
CA THR A 294 -0.38 14.40 7.54
C THR A 294 0.56 15.58 7.45
N MET A 295 0.76 16.14 6.27
CA MET A 295 1.52 17.37 6.08
C MET A 295 0.84 18.51 6.82
N ALA A 296 1.61 19.25 7.62
CA ALA A 296 1.15 20.34 8.48
C ALA A 296 0.35 21.41 7.71
N ALA A 297 0.67 21.61 6.42
CA ALA A 297 -0.04 22.54 5.55
C ALA A 297 -1.52 22.19 5.37
N TYR A 298 -1.88 20.89 5.39
CA TYR A 298 -3.20 20.35 5.01
C TYR A 298 -3.99 19.75 6.19
N MET A 299 -3.64 20.15 7.42
CA MET A 299 -4.26 19.62 8.64
C MET A 299 -5.74 19.90 8.81
N ASP A 300 -6.25 20.91 8.10
CA ASP A 300 -7.65 21.32 8.05
C ASP A 300 -8.55 20.38 7.22
N GLY A 301 -7.96 19.39 6.56
CA GLY A 301 -8.70 18.35 5.86
C GLY A 301 -9.60 17.53 6.79
N THR A 302 -10.79 17.20 6.30
CA THR A 302 -11.91 16.65 7.09
C THR A 302 -12.09 15.14 6.97
N ARG A 303 -11.38 14.46 6.05
CA ARG A 303 -11.57 13.03 5.75
C ARG A 303 -10.38 12.19 6.19
N TYR A 304 -10.47 11.56 7.35
CA TYR A 304 -9.31 10.97 8.03
C TYR A 304 -9.13 9.46 7.78
N THR A 305 -10.20 8.71 7.51
CA THR A 305 -10.16 7.24 7.54
C THR A 305 -10.83 6.57 6.35
N ASP A 306 -11.46 7.33 5.44
CA ASP A 306 -12.28 6.74 4.38
C ASP A 306 -11.44 5.92 3.37
N ASP A 307 -10.12 6.12 3.32
CA ASP A 307 -9.17 5.40 2.46
C ASP A 307 -8.23 4.43 3.21
N VAL A 308 -8.44 4.21 4.51
CA VAL A 308 -7.62 3.30 5.33
C VAL A 308 -8.10 1.85 5.15
N ILE A 309 -7.18 0.94 4.79
CA ILE A 309 -7.47 -0.50 4.65
C ILE A 309 -6.95 -1.31 5.83
N LEU A 310 -5.69 -1.08 6.20
CA LEU A 310 -5.02 -1.87 7.23
C LEU A 310 -4.06 -0.98 8.01
N THR A 311 -4.03 -1.14 9.33
CA THR A 311 -3.04 -0.49 10.20
C THR A 311 -2.01 -1.51 10.67
N HIS A 312 -0.89 -1.03 11.22
CA HIS A 312 0.24 -1.86 11.65
C HIS A 312 0.89 -2.64 10.51
N VAL A 313 0.87 -2.07 9.31
CA VAL A 313 1.59 -2.58 8.14
C VAL A 313 3.07 -2.23 8.29
N ILE A 314 3.92 -3.21 8.00
CA ILE A 314 5.38 -3.12 8.12
C ILE A 314 6.10 -3.56 6.83
N GLY A 315 5.33 -4.01 5.84
CA GLY A 315 5.80 -4.33 4.50
C GLY A 315 4.64 -4.27 3.48
N PHE A 316 4.89 -3.63 2.35
CA PHE A 316 4.07 -3.55 1.16
C PHE A 316 5.03 -3.55 -0.03
N ASP A 317 5.20 -4.72 -0.63
CA ASP A 317 6.23 -5.06 -1.62
C ASP A 317 5.53 -5.52 -2.91
N VAL A 318 5.86 -4.89 -4.04
CA VAL A 318 5.21 -5.04 -5.35
C VAL A 318 6.22 -5.48 -6.40
N ARG A 319 6.23 -6.78 -6.68
CA ARG A 319 7.17 -7.39 -7.64
C ARG A 319 6.54 -7.70 -8.97
N VAL A 320 7.33 -7.57 -10.02
CA VAL A 320 6.94 -7.90 -11.39
C VAL A 320 7.50 -9.24 -11.82
N PHE A 321 6.75 -10.00 -12.62
CA PHE A 321 7.27 -11.24 -13.18
C PHE A 321 8.23 -10.97 -14.34
N ASP A 322 9.51 -11.29 -14.15
CA ASP A 322 10.53 -11.23 -15.21
C ASP A 322 10.79 -12.66 -15.74
N PRO A 323 10.47 -12.95 -17.01
CA PRO A 323 10.70 -14.27 -17.60
C PRO A 323 12.18 -14.61 -17.81
N GLY A 324 13.07 -13.61 -17.86
CA GLY A 324 14.50 -13.82 -18.03
C GLY A 324 15.27 -13.92 -16.71
N ALA A 325 14.63 -13.59 -15.59
CA ALA A 325 15.21 -13.77 -14.26
C ALA A 325 15.46 -15.26 -13.94
N ALA A 326 16.27 -15.51 -12.90
CA ALA A 326 16.67 -16.85 -12.46
C ALA A 326 17.19 -17.74 -13.61
N ASN A 327 18.06 -17.21 -14.47
CA ASN A 327 18.60 -17.89 -15.66
C ASN A 327 17.52 -18.38 -16.65
N GLY A 328 16.44 -17.61 -16.80
CA GLY A 328 15.35 -17.91 -17.74
C GLY A 328 14.26 -18.84 -17.21
N VAL A 329 14.27 -19.16 -15.92
CA VAL A 329 13.18 -19.90 -15.26
C VAL A 329 11.97 -18.98 -15.02
N GLY A 330 12.22 -17.68 -14.85
CA GLY A 330 11.22 -16.68 -14.53
C GLY A 330 11.00 -16.55 -13.02
N GLU A 331 10.98 -15.32 -12.53
CA GLU A 331 10.83 -15.00 -11.10
C GLU A 331 10.11 -13.67 -10.91
N PHE A 332 9.47 -13.50 -9.76
CA PHE A 332 8.97 -12.19 -9.32
C PHE A 332 10.12 -11.38 -8.74
N VAL A 333 10.45 -10.27 -9.39
CA VAL A 333 11.59 -9.42 -9.09
C VAL A 333 11.16 -7.98 -8.87
N ASP A 334 11.97 -7.26 -8.10
CA ASP A 334 11.85 -5.82 -7.90
C ASP A 334 12.32 -5.09 -9.17
N LEU A 335 11.80 -3.89 -9.43
CA LEU A 335 12.21 -3.14 -10.62
C LEU A 335 13.66 -2.64 -10.49
N GLY A 336 14.50 -3.01 -11.46
CA GLY A 336 15.92 -2.66 -11.49
C GLY A 336 16.78 -3.47 -10.52
N TYR A 337 16.33 -4.66 -10.10
CA TYR A 337 17.00 -5.55 -9.14
C TYR A 337 18.49 -5.86 -9.43
N ALA A 338 18.96 -5.70 -10.67
CA ALA A 338 20.35 -5.94 -11.06
C ALA A 338 21.04 -4.69 -11.65
N ALA A 339 20.52 -3.49 -11.39
CA ALA A 339 21.01 -2.25 -11.96
C ALA A 339 22.47 -1.93 -11.65
N GLN A 340 22.98 -2.31 -10.47
CA GLN A 340 24.40 -2.10 -10.10
C GLN A 340 25.34 -3.04 -10.86
N ALA A 341 24.83 -4.16 -11.37
CA ALA A 341 25.51 -5.09 -12.25
C ALA A 341 25.06 -4.92 -13.72
N TYR A 342 24.42 -3.79 -14.04
CA TYR A 342 23.85 -3.53 -15.37
C TYR A 342 24.93 -3.62 -16.44
N ASN A 343 24.90 -4.73 -17.17
CA ASN A 343 25.63 -4.89 -18.42
C ASN A 343 24.65 -4.61 -19.56
N PRO A 344 24.79 -3.49 -20.30
CA PRO A 344 23.93 -3.20 -21.46
C PRO A 344 24.06 -4.26 -22.56
N ASN A 345 25.19 -4.97 -22.58
CA ASN A 345 25.50 -6.07 -23.49
C ASN A 345 25.28 -7.44 -22.85
N LEU A 346 24.34 -7.56 -21.89
CA LEU A 346 24.00 -8.85 -21.30
C LEU A 346 23.57 -9.81 -22.42
N THR A 347 24.47 -10.72 -22.76
CA THR A 347 24.23 -11.82 -23.69
C THR A 347 23.76 -12.99 -22.85
N THR A 348 22.47 -13.33 -22.95
CA THR A 348 21.98 -14.56 -22.35
C THR A 348 22.39 -15.75 -23.21
N PRO A 349 22.64 -16.93 -22.60
CA PRO A 349 22.88 -18.15 -23.36
C PRO A 349 21.75 -18.40 -24.39
N PRO A 350 22.05 -18.98 -25.55
CA PRO A 350 21.03 -19.32 -26.54
C PRO A 350 19.88 -20.12 -25.91
N GLY A 351 18.64 -19.65 -26.10
CA GLY A 351 17.44 -20.29 -25.54
C GLY A 351 17.03 -19.79 -24.14
N VAL A 352 17.83 -18.94 -23.49
CA VAL A 352 17.47 -18.27 -22.22
C VAL A 352 16.88 -16.89 -22.51
N PRO A 353 15.63 -16.59 -22.08
CA PRO A 353 15.07 -15.26 -22.21
C PRO A 353 15.94 -14.20 -21.51
N LYS A 354 16.11 -13.04 -22.16
CA LYS A 354 16.82 -11.91 -21.55
C LYS A 354 15.97 -11.31 -20.41
N PRO A 355 16.55 -11.03 -19.23
CA PRO A 355 15.88 -10.24 -18.20
C PRO A 355 15.36 -8.91 -18.76
N LEU A 356 14.15 -8.53 -18.39
CA LEU A 356 13.45 -7.38 -18.95
C LEU A 356 13.38 -6.21 -17.96
N PHE A 357 13.33 -6.49 -16.66
CA PHE A 357 13.12 -5.48 -15.61
C PHE A 357 14.36 -5.25 -14.75
N TYR A 358 15.53 -5.68 -15.22
CA TYR A 358 16.78 -5.68 -14.46
C TYR A 358 17.51 -4.32 -14.40
N HIS A 359 17.20 -3.40 -15.32
CA HIS A 359 17.87 -2.10 -15.47
C HIS A 359 17.06 -0.97 -14.83
N LEU A 360 17.60 0.25 -14.79
CA LEU A 360 16.97 1.40 -14.12
C LEU A 360 15.84 2.08 -14.93
N GLY A 361 15.37 1.49 -16.02
CA GLY A 361 14.51 2.14 -17.02
C GLY A 361 15.27 2.88 -18.15
N ASP A 362 14.60 3.12 -19.28
CA ASP A 362 15.15 3.85 -20.45
C ASP A 362 15.35 5.34 -20.13
N PRO A 363 16.57 5.91 -20.31
CA PRO A 363 16.86 7.33 -20.09
C PRO A 363 15.98 8.33 -20.82
N ARG A 364 15.49 7.99 -22.02
CA ARG A 364 14.66 8.89 -22.83
C ARG A 364 13.27 9.10 -22.22
N SER A 365 12.80 8.18 -21.39
CA SER A 365 11.56 8.33 -20.62
C SER A 365 11.62 9.46 -19.57
N GLY A 366 12.82 9.86 -19.14
CA GLY A 366 13.02 10.77 -18.00
C GLY A 366 12.73 10.15 -16.62
N LEU A 367 12.33 8.87 -16.54
CA LEU A 367 11.98 8.17 -15.31
C LEU A 367 13.01 7.11 -14.89
N VAL A 368 14.29 7.37 -15.13
CA VAL A 368 15.35 6.46 -14.69
C VAL A 368 15.37 6.40 -13.16
N GLY A 369 15.46 5.19 -12.61
CA GLY A 369 15.70 4.94 -11.20
C GLY A 369 17.11 5.31 -10.77
N GLY A 370 17.37 5.28 -9.47
CA GLY A 370 18.69 5.55 -8.92
C GLY A 370 18.73 5.39 -7.40
N PRO A 371 19.84 5.79 -6.76
CA PRO A 371 20.04 5.60 -5.32
C PRO A 371 19.03 6.33 -4.43
N THR A 372 18.36 7.33 -4.99
CA THR A 372 17.33 8.11 -4.32
C THR A 372 16.00 8.05 -5.07
N ARG A 373 15.97 7.80 -6.38
CA ARG A 373 14.72 7.73 -7.14
C ARG A 373 14.28 6.30 -7.40
N GLY A 374 13.02 6.02 -7.12
CA GLY A 374 12.39 4.74 -7.44
C GLY A 374 12.42 4.38 -8.92
N CYS A 375 12.38 3.09 -9.23
CA CYS A 375 12.16 2.59 -10.58
C CYS A 375 10.66 2.64 -10.91
N VAL A 376 10.30 2.93 -12.16
CA VAL A 376 8.89 3.06 -12.57
C VAL A 376 8.59 2.12 -13.72
N TYR A 377 7.61 1.23 -13.54
CA TYR A 377 6.93 0.56 -14.64
C TYR A 377 5.65 1.32 -14.95
N ASP A 378 5.38 1.56 -16.23
CA ASP A 378 4.20 2.27 -16.69
C ASP A 378 3.74 1.67 -18.01
N THR A 379 2.42 1.49 -18.18
CA THR A 379 1.84 1.12 -19.48
C THR A 379 2.07 2.17 -20.57
N TRP A 380 2.47 3.37 -20.16
CA TRP A 380 2.92 4.51 -20.94
C TRP A 380 1.91 5.01 -21.96
N SER A 381 2.17 6.20 -22.48
CA SER A 381 1.29 6.81 -23.47
C SER A 381 2.04 7.07 -24.76
N PHE A 382 1.54 6.49 -25.84
CA PHE A 382 2.07 6.72 -27.19
C PHE A 382 1.84 8.15 -27.67
N HIS A 383 0.99 8.93 -26.99
CA HIS A 383 0.71 10.30 -27.39
C HIS A 383 1.93 11.22 -27.31
N TYR A 384 2.95 10.89 -26.52
CA TYR A 384 4.18 11.68 -26.50
C TYR A 384 4.89 11.64 -27.85
N GLU A 385 4.84 10.50 -28.54
CA GLU A 385 5.45 10.35 -29.86
C GLU A 385 4.74 11.20 -30.92
N THR A 386 3.44 11.49 -30.76
CA THR A 386 2.66 12.29 -31.72
C THR A 386 2.53 13.76 -31.34
N ALA A 387 2.28 14.06 -30.07
CA ALA A 387 2.03 15.41 -29.56
C ALA A 387 3.28 16.08 -28.96
N GLY A 388 4.33 15.32 -28.69
CA GLY A 388 5.53 15.78 -28.01
C GLY A 388 5.48 15.63 -26.49
N ARG A 389 6.63 15.81 -25.83
CA ARG A 389 6.74 15.81 -24.36
C ARG A 389 6.16 17.08 -23.73
N GLN A 390 6.08 18.15 -24.51
CA GLN A 390 5.57 19.46 -24.13
C GLN A 390 5.14 20.23 -25.38
N PRO A 391 4.31 21.29 -25.24
CA PRO A 391 3.92 22.12 -26.37
C PRO A 391 5.14 22.68 -27.13
N GLY A 392 5.20 22.43 -28.43
CA GLY A 392 6.28 22.91 -29.31
C GLY A 392 7.52 22.02 -29.37
N ASP A 393 7.45 20.76 -28.91
CA ASP A 393 8.54 19.79 -29.06
C ASP A 393 8.83 19.53 -30.55
N GLN A 394 10.03 19.90 -31.01
CA GLN A 394 10.41 19.81 -32.43
C GLN A 394 10.66 18.37 -32.89
N GLN A 395 10.82 17.44 -31.94
CA GLN A 395 11.00 16.01 -32.22
C GLN A 395 9.66 15.26 -32.27
N ALA A 396 8.54 15.93 -31.97
CA ALA A 396 7.22 15.32 -32.03
C ALA A 396 6.92 14.81 -33.45
N GLY A 397 6.44 13.58 -33.54
CA GLY A 397 6.07 12.92 -34.78
C GLY A 397 7.19 12.14 -35.46
N GLN A 398 8.45 12.20 -34.98
CA GLN A 398 9.57 11.50 -35.61
C GLN A 398 9.33 9.99 -35.73
N ALA A 399 8.90 9.34 -34.64
CA ALA A 399 8.63 7.90 -34.63
C ALA A 399 7.37 7.44 -35.43
N VAL A 400 6.72 8.35 -36.17
CA VAL A 400 5.49 8.06 -36.94
C VAL A 400 5.39 8.85 -38.25
N ASN A 401 6.46 9.50 -38.70
CA ASN A 401 6.41 10.39 -39.86
C ASN A 401 6.70 9.66 -41.19
N GLY A 402 7.06 8.38 -41.14
CA GLY A 402 7.37 7.56 -42.31
C GLY A 402 8.73 7.88 -42.94
N PHE A 403 9.62 8.57 -42.22
CA PHE A 403 11.00 8.82 -42.61
C PHE A 403 11.96 8.05 -41.71
N ASP A 404 13.18 7.87 -42.21
CA ASP A 404 14.32 7.38 -41.44
C ASP A 404 15.10 8.62 -41.00
N ASP A 405 14.73 9.15 -39.84
CA ASP A 405 15.23 10.41 -39.28
C ASP A 405 16.64 10.26 -38.69
N ASP A 406 17.03 9.05 -38.28
CA ASP A 406 18.35 8.77 -37.70
C ASP A 406 19.37 8.17 -38.70
N GLY A 407 18.92 7.83 -39.91
CA GLY A 407 19.72 7.30 -41.01
C GLY A 407 20.17 5.85 -40.81
N ASN A 408 19.51 5.08 -39.94
CA ASN A 408 19.87 3.70 -39.64
C ASN A 408 19.35 2.69 -40.69
N GLY A 409 18.59 3.14 -41.68
CA GLY A 409 18.01 2.35 -42.76
C GLY A 409 16.68 1.67 -42.41
N VAL A 410 16.09 1.99 -41.25
CA VAL A 410 14.80 1.51 -40.77
C VAL A 410 13.89 2.72 -40.57
N ILE A 411 12.67 2.63 -41.10
CA ILE A 411 11.67 3.70 -40.97
C ILE A 411 10.90 3.51 -39.66
N ASP A 412 10.65 4.61 -38.94
CA ASP A 412 9.79 4.66 -37.74
C ASP A 412 10.16 3.60 -36.68
N ASP A 413 11.43 3.54 -36.29
CA ASP A 413 11.94 2.50 -35.39
C ASP A 413 12.08 2.96 -33.91
N ALA A 414 12.53 2.05 -33.05
CA ALA A 414 12.60 2.29 -31.61
C ALA A 414 13.70 3.30 -31.22
N SER A 415 14.72 3.56 -32.05
CA SER A 415 15.69 4.63 -31.80
C SER A 415 15.14 6.02 -32.07
N GLU A 416 14.12 6.15 -32.91
CA GLU A 416 13.46 7.43 -33.24
C GLU A 416 12.44 7.89 -32.18
N GLN A 417 12.08 7.00 -31.25
CA GLN A 417 11.17 7.34 -30.15
C GLN A 417 11.74 8.44 -29.24
N ILE A 418 10.95 9.49 -29.02
CA ILE A 418 11.35 10.66 -28.23
C ILE A 418 11.14 10.46 -26.74
N ALA A 419 10.16 9.63 -26.39
CA ALA A 419 9.71 9.36 -25.04
C ALA A 419 9.24 7.90 -24.96
N PRO A 420 10.14 6.90 -25.08
CA PRO A 420 9.80 5.50 -24.86
C PRO A 420 9.39 5.27 -23.40
N PRO A 421 8.62 4.20 -23.12
CA PRO A 421 8.36 3.75 -21.76
C PRO A 421 9.66 3.43 -21.02
N PRO A 422 9.73 3.58 -19.68
CA PRO A 422 10.90 3.18 -18.91
C PRO A 422 11.25 1.70 -19.12
N TYR A 423 10.22 0.84 -19.18
CA TYR A 423 10.35 -0.56 -19.57
C TYR A 423 9.41 -0.85 -20.75
N PRO A 424 9.91 -1.08 -21.97
CA PRO A 424 9.09 -1.38 -23.14
C PRO A 424 8.54 -2.81 -23.17
N ALA A 425 8.68 -3.55 -22.08
CA ALA A 425 8.34 -4.96 -22.01
C ALA A 425 6.92 -5.19 -21.48
N PRO A 426 6.17 -6.19 -22.00
CA PRO A 426 4.87 -6.54 -21.47
C PRO A 426 4.98 -7.14 -20.07
N LEU A 427 4.11 -6.72 -19.16
CA LEU A 427 4.04 -7.30 -17.82
C LEU A 427 3.18 -8.56 -17.85
N ARG A 428 3.75 -9.70 -17.46
CA ARG A 428 3.02 -10.98 -17.46
C ARG A 428 2.28 -11.22 -16.15
N GLY A 429 2.78 -10.70 -15.05
CA GLY A 429 2.14 -10.85 -13.75
C GLY A 429 2.79 -9.98 -12.70
N ILE A 430 2.08 -9.83 -11.58
CA ILE A 430 2.49 -9.04 -10.43
C ILE A 430 2.28 -9.86 -9.16
N GLN A 431 3.19 -9.71 -8.20
CA GLN A 431 3.08 -10.26 -6.86
C GLN A 431 3.09 -9.09 -5.88
N VAL A 432 2.05 -9.00 -5.04
CA VAL A 432 1.99 -8.02 -3.96
C VAL A 432 2.02 -8.74 -2.63
N ARG A 433 2.95 -8.36 -1.76
CA ARG A 433 3.12 -8.93 -0.42
C ARG A 433 2.80 -7.87 0.62
N ILE A 434 1.89 -8.21 1.53
CA ILE A 434 1.49 -7.33 2.65
C ILE A 434 1.88 -8.02 3.94
N ARG A 435 2.68 -7.35 4.76
CA ARG A 435 3.10 -7.82 6.08
C ARG A 435 2.58 -6.89 7.16
N CYS A 436 1.97 -7.44 8.20
CA CYS A 436 1.46 -6.70 9.35
C CYS A 436 1.94 -7.29 10.67
N PHE A 437 2.00 -6.43 11.69
CA PHE A 437 2.44 -6.76 13.03
C PHE A 437 1.32 -6.54 14.05
N GLU A 438 1.08 -7.51 14.91
CA GLU A 438 0.14 -7.38 16.02
C GLU A 438 0.89 -6.86 17.27
N PRO A 439 0.59 -5.64 17.77
CA PRO A 439 1.33 -5.04 18.89
C PRO A 439 1.22 -5.81 20.20
N ASP A 440 0.05 -6.35 20.52
CA ASP A 440 -0.19 -7.00 21.82
C ASP A 440 0.49 -8.37 21.89
N SER A 441 0.30 -9.18 20.85
CA SER A 441 0.83 -10.54 20.79
C SER A 441 2.23 -10.65 20.18
N ARG A 442 2.75 -9.55 19.62
CA ARG A 442 4.04 -9.47 18.89
C ARG A 442 4.19 -10.46 17.74
N GLN A 443 3.08 -10.85 17.12
CA GLN A 443 3.09 -11.77 16.00
C GLN A 443 3.15 -11.03 14.66
N LEU A 444 3.83 -11.66 13.70
CA LEU A 444 3.90 -11.21 12.31
C LEU A 444 2.95 -12.05 11.47
N ARG A 445 2.23 -11.41 10.56
CA ARG A 445 1.41 -12.06 9.54
C ARG A 445 1.73 -11.50 8.18
N GLU A 446 1.64 -12.36 7.19
CA GLU A 446 1.89 -12.01 5.80
C GLU A 446 0.83 -12.65 4.90
N VAL A 447 0.48 -11.93 3.85
CA VAL A 447 -0.33 -12.44 2.75
C VAL A 447 0.31 -12.03 1.44
N THR A 448 0.22 -12.92 0.45
CA THR A 448 0.72 -12.69 -0.90
C THR A 448 -0.44 -12.80 -1.88
N VAL A 449 -0.62 -11.78 -2.71
CA VAL A 449 -1.56 -11.75 -3.82
C VAL A 449 -0.77 -11.84 -5.12
N VAL A 450 -1.12 -12.79 -5.98
CA VAL A 450 -0.50 -12.93 -7.30
C VAL A 450 -1.59 -12.76 -8.35
N GLN A 451 -1.33 -11.91 -9.34
CA GLN A 451 -2.18 -11.71 -10.50
C GLN A 451 -1.40 -11.96 -11.78
N ASP A 452 -1.98 -12.77 -12.66
CA ASP A 452 -1.49 -13.04 -14.02
C ASP A 452 -2.24 -12.14 -15.02
N PHE A 453 -1.52 -11.58 -15.99
CA PHE A 453 -2.04 -10.72 -17.05
C PHE A 453 -2.05 -11.40 -18.43
N LEU A 454 -1.63 -12.66 -18.51
CA LEU A 454 -1.71 -13.42 -19.76
C LEU A 454 -3.17 -13.65 -20.17
N PRO A 455 -3.50 -13.53 -21.47
CA PRO A 455 -4.81 -13.93 -21.98
C PRO A 455 -5.06 -15.40 -21.64
N LYS A 456 -6.21 -15.69 -21.02
CA LYS A 456 -6.63 -17.07 -20.70
C LYS A 456 -7.16 -17.81 -21.93
#